data_AF-A0A658IC43-F1
#
_entry.id   AF-A0A658IC43-F1
#
_cell.length_a   1.000
_cell.length_b   1.000
_cell.length_c   1.000
_cell.angle_alpha   90.00
_cell.angle_beta   90.00
_cell.angle_gamma   90.00
#
_symmetry.space_group_name_H-M   'P 1'
#
loop_
_entity.id
_entity.type
_entity.pdbx_description
1 polymer ?
#
loop_
_entity_poly.entity_id
_entity_poly.type
_entity_poly.pdbx_seq_one_letter_code
_entity_poly.pdbx_strand_id
1 'polypeptide(L)'
;MYQAINRTGLESVNDLLDYHKCGNDILINDKPSFDIQRAGEQIARGEKTWNGENVTGKKAIITYSFPEWSTGSKNQAGDIIHSGFIPLQQAQAKLSLQSWSDVANIHLVEVKNNQEADITFGNISAQDTQAYAY
;
A
#
# COMPACT_ATOMS: atom_id res chain seq x y z
N MET A 1 -7.91 -39.44 26.67
CA MET A 1 -6.45 -39.51 26.46
C MET A 1 -6.13 -38.75 25.19
N TYR A 2 -5.46 -37.61 25.29
CA TYR A 2 -4.81 -36.99 24.12
C TYR A 2 -3.49 -37.72 23.90
N GLN A 3 -3.30 -38.35 22.75
CA GLN A 3 -1.97 -38.83 22.37
C GLN A 3 -1.14 -37.62 21.95
N ALA A 4 -0.01 -37.41 22.62
CA ALA A 4 1.00 -36.49 22.14
C ALA A 4 1.56 -37.07 20.82
N ILE A 5 1.33 -36.36 19.72
CA ILE A 5 1.95 -36.70 18.43
C ILE A 5 3.45 -36.43 18.61
N ASN A 6 4.26 -37.49 18.74
CA ASN A 6 5.72 -37.38 18.71
C ASN A 6 6.14 -37.04 17.27
N ARG A 7 6.11 -35.74 16.94
CA ARG A 7 6.61 -35.26 15.66
C ARG A 7 8.13 -35.37 15.62
N THR A 8 8.66 -35.91 14.54
CA THR A 8 10.10 -35.90 14.31
C THR A 8 10.58 -34.50 13.91
N GLY A 9 11.88 -34.25 14.05
CA GLY A 9 12.47 -33.01 13.54
C GLY A 9 12.25 -32.83 12.03
N LEU A 10 12.24 -33.93 11.27
CA LEU A 10 11.98 -33.93 9.83
C LEU A 10 10.54 -33.50 9.51
N GLU A 11 9.55 -34.00 10.25
CA GLU A 11 8.15 -33.59 10.08
C GLU A 11 7.94 -32.11 10.37
N SER A 12 8.62 -31.58 11.39
CA SER A 12 8.54 -30.15 11.72
C SER A 12 9.13 -29.26 10.62
N VAL A 13 10.22 -29.70 9.99
CA VAL A 13 10.81 -29.01 8.84
C VAL A 13 9.88 -29.08 7.63
N ASN A 14 9.29 -30.25 7.36
CA ASN A 14 8.35 -30.40 6.24
C ASN A 14 7.11 -29.52 6.43
N ASP A 15 6.55 -29.46 7.64
CA ASP A 15 5.43 -28.56 7.95
C ASP A 15 5.80 -27.10 7.71
N LEU A 16 7.03 -26.69 8.08
CA LEU A 16 7.51 -25.32 7.87
C LEU A 16 7.73 -25.01 6.38
N LEU A 17 8.30 -25.93 5.61
CA LEU A 17 8.51 -25.76 4.16
C LEU A 17 7.18 -25.71 3.39
N ASP A 18 6.16 -26.38 3.90
CA ASP A 18 4.83 -26.40 3.33
C ASP A 18 3.92 -25.28 3.85
N TYR A 19 4.42 -24.48 4.80
CA TYR A 19 3.66 -23.41 5.41
C TYR A 19 3.35 -22.31 4.39
N HIS A 20 2.08 -21.90 4.34
CA HIS A 20 1.55 -20.90 3.39
C HIS A 20 1.78 -21.24 1.90
N LYS A 21 1.80 -22.52 1.53
CA LYS A 21 1.64 -22.93 0.13
C LYS A 21 0.45 -22.20 -0.50
N CYS A 22 0.67 -21.57 -1.65
CA CYS A 22 -0.32 -20.80 -2.40
C CYS A 22 -0.24 -21.09 -3.90
N GLY A 23 -1.29 -20.76 -4.65
CA GLY A 23 -1.36 -21.03 -6.10
C GLY A 23 -1.78 -22.46 -6.45
N ASN A 24 -1.41 -22.93 -7.65
CA ASN A 24 -1.66 -24.30 -8.14
C ASN A 24 -3.13 -24.75 -8.08
N ASP A 25 -4.06 -23.82 -8.31
CA ASP A 25 -5.51 -24.05 -8.32
C ASP A 25 -6.09 -24.70 -7.04
N ILE A 26 -5.37 -24.62 -5.92
CA ILE A 26 -5.89 -25.07 -4.63
C ILE A 26 -6.91 -24.07 -4.07
N LEU A 27 -7.85 -24.57 -3.28
CA LEU A 27 -8.75 -23.75 -2.49
C LEU A 27 -8.23 -23.61 -1.06
N ILE A 28 -8.14 -22.38 -0.57
CA ILE A 28 -7.90 -22.06 0.84
C ILE A 28 -9.07 -21.24 1.33
N ASN A 29 -9.74 -21.68 2.40
CA ASN A 29 -10.96 -21.06 2.94
C ASN A 29 -12.06 -20.86 1.86
N ASP A 30 -12.27 -21.89 1.03
CA ASP A 30 -13.24 -21.90 -0.07
C ASP A 30 -13.06 -20.78 -1.12
N LYS A 31 -11.82 -20.27 -1.25
CA LYS A 31 -11.45 -19.27 -2.26
C LYS A 31 -10.27 -19.77 -3.09
N PRO A 32 -10.19 -19.38 -4.38
CA PRO A 32 -9.01 -19.62 -5.18
C PRO A 32 -7.75 -19.08 -4.50
N SER A 33 -6.76 -19.93 -4.30
CA SER A 33 -5.45 -19.50 -3.80
C SER A 33 -4.63 -18.94 -4.96
N PHE A 34 -4.25 -17.67 -4.87
CA PHE A 34 -3.35 -17.04 -5.84
C PHE A 34 -1.91 -17.19 -5.41
N ASP A 35 -1.02 -17.47 -6.37
CA ASP A 35 0.41 -17.29 -6.17
C ASP A 35 0.78 -15.79 -6.14
N ILE A 36 2.06 -15.51 -5.90
CA ILE A 36 2.59 -14.14 -5.78
C ILE A 36 2.33 -13.32 -7.06
N GLN A 37 2.51 -13.92 -8.24
CA GLN A 37 2.35 -13.22 -9.51
C GLN A 37 0.89 -12.85 -9.75
N ARG A 38 -0.02 -13.83 -9.66
CA ARG A 38 -1.45 -13.61 -9.89
C ARG A 38 -2.03 -12.66 -8.85
N ALA A 39 -1.58 -12.73 -7.59
CA ALA A 39 -1.97 -11.75 -6.57
C ALA A 39 -1.50 -10.34 -6.95
N GLY A 40 -0.25 -10.19 -7.40
CA GLY A 40 0.30 -8.91 -7.88
C GLY A 40 -0.49 -8.33 -9.05
N GLU A 41 -0.79 -9.15 -10.07
CA GLU A 41 -1.61 -8.76 -11.22
C GLU A 41 -3.02 -8.32 -10.79
N GLN A 42 -3.63 -8.99 -9.81
CA GLN A 42 -4.97 -8.63 -9.34
C GLN A 42 -5.00 -7.36 -8.49
N ILE A 43 -3.95 -7.11 -7.71
CA ILE A 43 -3.74 -5.82 -7.02
C ILE A 43 -3.61 -4.71 -8.06
N ALA A 44 -2.82 -4.94 -9.12
CA ALA A 44 -2.53 -3.96 -10.17
C ALA A 44 -3.47 -4.04 -11.38
N ARG A 45 -4.63 -4.70 -11.30
CA ARG A 45 -5.50 -5.05 -12.44
C ARG A 45 -6.00 -3.90 -13.33
N GLY A 46 -5.92 -2.67 -12.83
CA GLY A 46 -6.25 -1.47 -13.62
C GLY A 46 -5.09 -0.94 -14.44
N GLU A 47 -3.88 -1.47 -14.24
CA GLU A 47 -2.61 -1.07 -14.86
C GLU A 47 -2.41 0.46 -14.93
N LYS A 48 -2.93 1.19 -13.95
CA LYS A 48 -2.79 2.64 -13.83
C LYS A 48 -1.46 2.96 -13.15
N THR A 49 -0.57 3.61 -13.88
CA THR A 49 0.73 4.03 -13.36
C THR A 49 0.97 5.51 -13.65
N TRP A 50 1.94 6.11 -12.96
CA TRP A 50 2.44 7.46 -13.28
C TRP A 50 3.09 7.57 -14.67
N ASN A 51 3.37 6.44 -15.33
CA ASN A 51 3.88 6.41 -16.70
C ASN A 51 2.77 6.19 -17.75
N GLY A 52 1.51 6.13 -17.34
CA GLY A 52 0.35 5.87 -18.21
C GLY A 52 -0.34 4.55 -17.91
N GLU A 53 -1.48 4.35 -18.57
CA GLU A 53 -2.28 3.12 -18.50
C GLU A 53 -1.61 1.99 -19.31
N ASN A 54 -1.53 0.79 -18.74
CA ASN A 54 -0.83 -0.38 -19.29
C ASN A 54 0.69 -0.18 -19.49
N VAL A 55 1.33 0.74 -18.74
CA VAL A 55 2.77 1.00 -18.81
C VAL A 55 3.46 0.53 -17.53
N THR A 56 3.93 -0.73 -17.51
CA THR A 56 4.57 -1.35 -16.34
C THR A 56 6.10 -1.47 -16.51
N GLY A 57 6.82 -1.70 -15.40
CA GLY A 57 8.28 -1.93 -15.40
C GLY A 57 9.15 -0.71 -15.74
N LYS A 58 8.58 0.49 -15.83
CA LYS A 58 9.30 1.74 -16.10
C LYS A 58 9.59 2.52 -14.82
N LYS A 59 10.75 3.19 -14.80
CA LYS A 59 11.09 4.14 -13.73
C LYS A 59 10.08 5.28 -13.71
N ALA A 60 9.68 5.74 -12.52
CA ALA A 60 8.91 6.98 -12.35
C ALA A 60 9.65 7.96 -11.43
N ILE A 61 9.58 9.25 -11.74
CA ILE A 61 9.92 10.32 -10.81
C ILE A 61 8.61 10.92 -10.36
N ILE A 62 8.33 10.88 -9.07
CA ILE A 62 7.04 11.25 -8.49
C ILE A 62 7.32 12.28 -7.40
N THR A 63 6.64 13.42 -7.50
CA THR A 63 6.73 14.49 -6.51
C THR A 63 5.72 14.27 -5.39
N TYR A 64 6.07 14.67 -4.18
CA TYR A 64 5.11 14.69 -3.08
C TYR A 64 5.23 15.98 -2.27
N SER A 65 4.14 16.38 -1.62
CA SER A 65 4.14 17.54 -0.73
C SER A 65 3.22 17.37 0.47
N PHE A 66 3.41 18.24 1.45
CA PHE A 66 2.51 18.42 2.59
C PHE A 66 1.89 19.82 2.50
N PRO A 67 0.79 20.00 1.73
CA PRO A 67 0.22 21.31 1.51
C PRO A 67 -0.30 21.97 2.79
N GLU A 68 -0.32 23.29 2.79
CA GLU A 68 -1.11 24.06 3.76
C GLU A 68 -2.57 24.03 3.34
N TRP A 69 -3.33 23.09 3.90
CA TRP A 69 -4.74 22.98 3.59
C TRP A 69 -5.59 24.01 4.33
N SER A 70 -6.53 24.63 3.61
CA SER A 70 -7.54 25.53 4.19
C SER A 70 -8.62 24.74 4.95
N THR A 71 -8.50 24.64 6.27
CA THR A 71 -9.49 24.01 7.15
C THR A 71 -10.91 24.48 6.86
N GLY A 72 -11.86 23.55 6.81
CA GLY A 72 -13.27 23.82 6.51
C GLY A 72 -13.62 23.80 5.01
N SER A 73 -12.64 23.84 4.12
CA SER A 73 -12.86 23.69 2.67
C SER A 73 -13.16 22.23 2.30
N LYS A 74 -13.71 22.00 1.09
CA LYS A 74 -13.96 20.65 0.58
C LYS A 74 -12.82 20.16 -0.32
N ASN A 75 -12.42 18.90 -0.17
CA ASN A 75 -11.54 18.24 -1.14
C ASN A 75 -12.33 17.83 -2.41
N GLN A 76 -11.66 17.22 -3.40
CA GLN A 76 -12.29 16.75 -4.64
C GLN A 76 -13.41 15.72 -4.43
N ALA A 77 -13.37 14.99 -3.32
CA ALA A 77 -14.38 14.00 -2.94
C ALA A 77 -15.56 14.61 -2.17
N GLY A 78 -15.48 15.88 -1.80
CA GLY A 78 -16.50 16.59 -1.05
C GLY A 78 -16.34 16.54 0.48
N ASP A 79 -15.27 15.93 1.00
CA ASP A 79 -14.99 15.88 2.44
C ASP A 79 -14.50 17.22 2.97
N ILE A 80 -14.85 17.50 4.22
CA ILE A 80 -14.34 18.68 4.92
C ILE A 80 -12.89 18.44 5.32
N ILE A 81 -12.00 19.30 4.84
CA ILE A 81 -10.60 19.35 5.25
C ILE A 81 -10.51 19.75 6.72
N HIS A 82 -9.83 18.94 7.52
CA HIS A 82 -9.56 19.22 8.92
C HIS A 82 -8.24 20.00 9.09
N SER A 83 -7.13 19.46 8.57
CA SER A 83 -5.81 20.08 8.75
C SER A 83 -4.74 19.55 7.78
N GLY A 84 -3.62 20.26 7.69
CA GLY A 84 -2.34 19.73 7.21
C GLY A 84 -1.77 18.64 8.11
N PHE A 85 -0.87 17.82 7.56
CA PHE A 85 -0.11 16.85 8.34
C PHE A 85 0.81 17.56 9.33
N ILE A 86 0.77 17.14 10.59
CA ILE A 86 1.71 17.60 11.62
C ILE A 86 3.10 16.99 11.42
N PRO A 87 4.17 17.52 12.03
CA PRO A 87 5.54 17.02 11.80
C PRO A 87 5.73 15.52 11.98
N LEU A 88 5.07 14.91 12.98
CA LEU A 88 5.12 13.47 13.20
C LEU A 88 4.48 12.68 12.04
N GLN A 89 3.33 13.14 11.54
CA GLN A 89 2.66 12.51 10.39
C GLN A 89 3.51 12.66 9.13
N GLN A 90 4.12 13.83 8.91
CA GLN A 90 5.03 14.06 7.78
C GLN A 90 6.24 13.12 7.85
N ALA A 91 6.88 13.01 9.01
CA ALA A 91 8.00 12.09 9.21
C ALA A 91 7.62 10.64 8.89
N GLN A 92 6.44 10.20 9.32
CA GLN A 92 6.02 8.83 9.08
C GLN A 92 5.52 8.57 7.65
N ALA A 93 4.93 9.58 7.01
CA ALA A 93 4.63 9.54 5.59
C ALA A 93 5.92 9.39 4.76
N LYS A 94 7.00 10.10 5.11
CA LYS A 94 8.31 9.96 4.44
C LYS A 94 8.89 8.54 4.56
N LEU A 95 8.77 7.91 5.73
CA LEU A 95 9.21 6.50 5.90
C LEU A 95 8.33 5.51 5.12
N SER A 96 7.03 5.78 5.04
CA SER A 96 6.11 4.97 4.22
C SER A 96 6.41 5.13 2.73
N LEU A 97 6.73 6.34 2.28
CA LEU A 97 7.18 6.62 0.91
C LEU A 97 8.52 5.92 0.62
N GLN A 98 9.47 5.96 1.56
CA GLN A 98 10.75 5.27 1.44
C GLN A 98 10.57 3.76 1.25
N SER A 99 9.71 3.12 2.04
CA SER A 99 9.50 1.67 1.95
C SER A 99 8.96 1.23 0.59
N TRP A 100 8.19 2.08 -0.10
CA TRP A 100 7.80 1.86 -1.49
C TRP A 100 8.96 2.05 -2.47
N SER A 101 9.82 3.07 -2.28
CA SER A 101 10.99 3.28 -3.13
C SER A 101 12.09 2.23 -2.97
N ASP A 102 12.16 1.57 -1.82
CA ASP A 102 13.15 0.53 -1.55
C ASP A 102 12.91 -0.74 -2.40
N VAL A 103 11.65 -1.01 -2.79
CA VAL A 103 11.25 -2.24 -3.49
C VAL A 103 10.84 -2.03 -4.95
N ALA A 104 10.76 -0.78 -5.42
CA ALA A 104 10.34 -0.42 -6.77
C ALA A 104 11.25 0.65 -7.39
N ASN A 105 11.30 0.72 -8.73
CA ASN A 105 12.09 1.73 -9.43
C ASN A 105 11.37 3.10 -9.47
N ILE A 106 11.13 3.69 -8.31
CA ILE A 106 10.50 5.00 -8.17
C ILE A 106 11.43 5.96 -7.44
N HIS A 107 11.47 7.21 -7.87
CA HIS A 107 12.23 8.28 -7.21
C HIS A 107 11.26 9.33 -6.69
N LEU A 108 11.16 9.41 -5.36
CA LEU A 108 10.22 10.29 -4.67
C LEU A 108 10.90 11.60 -4.28
N VAL A 109 10.33 12.73 -4.68
CA VAL A 109 10.92 14.05 -4.50
C VAL A 109 9.96 14.96 -3.73
N GLU A 110 10.37 15.42 -2.56
CA GLU A 110 9.61 16.41 -1.81
C GLU A 110 9.68 17.77 -2.49
N VAL A 111 8.53 18.39 -2.72
CA VAL A 111 8.42 19.78 -3.19
C VAL A 111 7.79 20.66 -2.11
N LYS A 112 7.88 21.98 -2.27
CA LYS A 112 7.35 22.93 -1.27
C LYS A 112 5.83 22.79 -1.15
N ASN A 113 5.30 23.17 0.01
CA ASN A 113 3.87 23.10 0.34
C ASN A 113 2.95 23.94 -0.58
N ASN A 114 3.50 24.88 -1.33
CA ASN A 114 2.79 25.74 -2.28
C ASN A 114 3.04 25.37 -3.75
N GLN A 115 3.70 24.23 -4.01
CA GLN A 115 3.91 23.69 -5.35
C GLN A 115 2.97 22.52 -5.58
N GLU A 116 2.54 22.37 -6.83
CA GLU A 116 1.81 21.19 -7.27
C GLU A 116 2.70 19.95 -7.11
N ALA A 117 2.11 18.84 -6.67
CA ALA A 117 2.78 17.57 -6.46
C ALA A 117 1.87 16.42 -6.88
N ASP A 118 2.48 15.33 -7.34
CA ASP A 118 1.78 14.11 -7.75
C ASP A 118 1.04 13.46 -6.58
N ILE A 119 1.66 13.43 -5.39
CA ILE A 119 1.06 12.91 -4.16
C ILE A 119 0.97 14.02 -3.12
N THR A 120 -0.21 14.23 -2.55
CA THR A 120 -0.42 15.19 -1.46
C THR A 120 -1.04 14.51 -0.24
N PHE A 121 -0.71 15.00 0.95
CA PHE A 121 -1.18 14.45 2.22
C PHE A 121 -1.94 15.48 3.03
N GLY A 122 -3.08 15.10 3.60
CA GLY A 122 -3.93 15.96 4.43
C GLY A 122 -4.87 15.16 5.32
N ASN A 123 -5.40 15.82 6.36
CA ASN A 123 -6.38 15.23 7.27
C ASN A 123 -7.78 15.74 6.91
N ILE A 124 -8.76 14.84 6.87
CA ILE A 124 -10.18 15.18 6.69
C ILE A 124 -10.95 14.98 8.00
N SER A 125 -12.09 15.66 8.12
CA SER A 125 -13.07 15.42 9.18
C SER A 125 -14.05 14.35 8.71
N ALA A 126 -13.78 13.10 9.09
CA ALA A 126 -14.71 11.98 8.87
C ALA A 126 -15.46 11.68 10.17
N GLN A 127 -16.79 11.85 10.18
CA GLN A 127 -17.61 11.46 11.33
C GLN A 127 -17.81 9.94 11.42
N ASP A 128 -17.82 9.22 10.27
CA ASP A 128 -18.12 7.78 10.19
C ASP A 128 -17.31 7.00 9.12
N THR A 129 -16.23 7.56 8.55
CA THR A 129 -15.49 6.93 7.43
C THR A 129 -14.00 6.70 7.72
N GLN A 130 -13.42 5.73 7.01
CA GLN A 130 -11.97 5.44 7.02
C GLN A 130 -11.21 6.43 6.13
N ALA A 131 -9.93 6.67 6.44
CA ALA A 131 -9.04 7.41 5.53
C ALA A 131 -8.85 6.65 4.21
N TYR A 132 -8.75 7.37 3.10
CA TYR A 132 -8.68 6.81 1.76
C TYR A 132 -7.87 7.71 0.81
N ALA A 133 -7.40 7.14 -0.31
CA ALA A 133 -6.60 7.82 -1.33
C ALA A 133 -7.28 7.70 -2.70
N TYR A 134 -7.17 8.74 -3.53
CA TYR A 134 -7.68 8.80 -4.91
C TYR A 134 -6.55 8.76 -5.94
#